data_AF-A0A7W1VW68-F1
#
_entry.id   AF-A0A7W1VW68-F1
#
_cell.length_a   1.000
_cell.length_b   1.000
_cell.length_c   1.000
_cell.angle_alpha   90.00
_cell.angle_beta   90.00
_cell.angle_gamma   90.00
#
_symmetry.space_group_name_H-M   'P 1'
#
loop_
_entity.id
_entity.type
_entity.pdbx_description
1 polymer ?
#
loop_
_entity_poly.entity_id
_entity_poly.type
_entity_poly.pdbx_seq_one_letter_code
_entity_poly.pdbx_strand_id
1 'polypeptide(L)'
;MITTIFESETEIGKCRCDSEDGERWRFAEPDYATIFAHTAATVNGHRGMLRIEQHCYLRRGGELPDQPWIKPEVLLEPTLGSRETLIEMAEQLHTRFISRVREEFPEQYMV
;
A
#
# COMPACT_ATOMS: atom_id res chain seq x y z
N MET A 1 -21.83 -1.07 -12.07
CA MET A 1 -21.60 -0.83 -10.63
C MET A 1 -20.17 -1.21 -10.32
N ILE A 2 -19.46 -0.37 -9.57
CA ILE A 2 -18.11 -0.67 -9.07
C ILE A 2 -18.29 -1.09 -7.61
N THR A 3 -17.70 -2.23 -7.24
CA THR A 3 -17.83 -2.80 -5.89
C THR A 3 -16.46 -3.20 -5.37
N THR A 4 -16.06 -2.68 -4.21
CA THR A 4 -14.88 -3.16 -3.49
C THR A 4 -15.15 -4.56 -2.96
N ILE A 5 -14.29 -5.50 -3.31
CA ILE A 5 -14.41 -6.90 -2.87
C ILE A 5 -13.33 -7.28 -1.86
N PHE A 6 -12.23 -6.52 -1.81
CA PHE A 6 -11.12 -6.72 -0.89
C PHE A 6 -10.45 -5.37 -0.61
N GLU A 7 -10.08 -5.16 0.65
CA GLU A 7 -9.27 -4.02 1.08
C GLU A 7 -8.48 -4.46 2.32
N SER A 8 -7.16 -4.26 2.29
CA SER A 8 -6.29 -4.66 3.39
C SER A 8 -5.12 -3.70 3.54
N GLU A 9 -4.78 -3.45 4.80
CA GLU A 9 -3.64 -2.67 5.22
C GLU A 9 -2.76 -3.51 6.13
N THR A 10 -1.45 -3.52 5.86
CA THR A 10 -0.49 -4.22 6.71
C THR A 10 0.62 -3.26 7.11
N GLU A 11 0.87 -3.17 8.42
CA GLU A 11 2.04 -2.47 8.96
C GLU A 11 3.32 -3.19 8.51
N ILE A 12 4.19 -2.45 7.82
CA ILE A 12 5.47 -2.95 7.33
C ILE A 12 6.58 -2.73 8.34
N GLY A 13 6.58 -1.55 8.97
CA GLY A 13 7.62 -1.13 9.89
C GLY A 13 7.49 0.35 10.24
N LYS A 14 8.52 0.90 10.86
CA LYS A 14 8.61 2.31 11.23
C LYS A 14 9.83 2.92 10.58
N CYS A 15 9.69 4.14 10.05
CA CYS A 15 10.83 4.91 9.57
C CYS A 15 11.08 6.13 10.44
N ARG A 16 12.35 6.46 10.62
CA ARG A 16 12.74 7.77 11.16
C ARG A 16 12.55 8.82 10.07
N CYS A 17 11.77 9.85 10.35
CA CYS A 17 11.71 11.02 9.48
C CYS A 17 12.95 11.89 9.74
N ASP A 18 14.02 11.70 8.95
CA ASP A 18 15.17 12.60 9.02
C ASP A 18 14.78 13.96 8.43
N SER A 19 14.80 14.97 9.29
CA SER A 19 14.43 16.36 8.98
C SER A 19 15.49 17.12 8.17
N GLU A 20 16.50 16.44 7.62
CA GLU A 20 17.69 17.09 7.03
C GLU A 20 17.49 17.62 5.61
N ASP A 21 16.43 17.22 4.90
CA ASP A 21 16.01 17.91 3.66
C ASP A 21 15.04 19.06 3.97
N GLY A 22 15.61 20.14 4.52
CA GLY A 22 15.17 21.52 4.29
C GLY A 22 13.73 21.90 4.68
N GLU A 23 13.59 22.43 5.91
CA GLU A 23 12.62 23.47 6.31
C GLU A 23 11.10 23.19 6.23
N ARG A 24 10.59 22.06 5.73
CA ARG A 24 9.14 21.81 5.68
C ARG A 24 8.53 21.02 6.84
N TRP A 25 9.32 20.36 7.68
CA TRP A 25 8.76 19.32 8.58
C TRP A 25 9.32 19.37 10.01
N ARG A 26 9.32 20.56 10.64
CA ARG A 26 9.67 20.73 12.07
C ARG A 26 8.44 20.59 12.96
N PHE A 27 8.18 19.41 13.53
CA PHE A 27 7.46 19.31 14.81
C PHE A 27 8.08 18.20 15.65
N ALA A 28 8.22 18.47 16.94
CA ALA A 28 9.04 17.71 17.87
C ALA A 28 8.27 16.56 18.51
N GLU A 29 8.58 15.33 18.12
CA GLU A 29 8.43 14.08 18.86
C GLU A 29 9.49 13.11 18.31
N PRO A 30 9.80 11.95 18.93
CA PRO A 30 10.65 10.95 18.28
C PRO A 30 9.91 10.45 17.04
N ASP A 31 10.10 11.14 15.91
CA ASP A 31 9.25 11.13 14.72
C ASP A 31 9.42 9.85 13.91
N TYR A 32 8.98 8.74 14.50
CA TYR A 32 8.82 7.48 13.79
C TYR A 32 7.44 7.46 13.14
N ALA A 33 7.40 7.43 11.81
CA ALA A 33 6.18 7.24 11.07
C ALA A 33 6.02 5.75 10.73
N THR A 34 4.81 5.22 10.90
CA THR A 34 4.51 3.83 10.57
C THR A 34 4.21 3.71 9.07
N ILE A 35 4.85 2.76 8.43
CA ILE A 35 4.65 2.43 7.01
C ILE A 35 3.57 1.37 6.89
N PHE A 36 2.64 1.59 5.97
CA PHE A 36 1.60 0.64 5.62
C PHE A 36 1.68 0.28 4.15
N ALA A 37 1.58 -1.01 3.87
CA ALA A 37 1.25 -1.51 2.54
C ALA A 37 -0.28 -1.64 2.46
N HIS A 38 -0.90 -1.00 1.48
CA HIS A 38 -2.33 -1.07 1.21
C HIS A 38 -2.58 -1.74 -0.13
N THR A 39 -3.58 -2.63 -0.15
CA THR A 39 -4.12 -3.20 -1.38
C THR A 39 -5.64 -3.08 -1.36
N ALA A 40 -6.22 -2.53 -2.42
CA ALA A 40 -7.67 -2.56 -2.66
C ALA A 40 -8.00 -3.24 -3.99
N ALA A 41 -9.03 -4.07 -4.00
CA ALA A 41 -9.55 -4.72 -5.19
C ALA A 41 -11.00 -4.34 -5.43
N THR A 42 -11.29 -3.80 -6.61
CA THR A 42 -12.60 -3.33 -7.03
C THR A 42 -13.04 -4.04 -8.31
N VAL A 43 -14.27 -4.55 -8.32
CA VAL A 43 -14.88 -5.18 -9.50
C VAL A 43 -15.78 -4.18 -10.19
N ASN A 44 -15.56 -3.97 -11.49
CA ASN A 44 -16.49 -3.26 -12.36
C ASN A 44 -17.36 -4.27 -13.10
N GLY A 45 -18.58 -4.50 -12.57
CA GLY A 45 -19.51 -5.49 -13.13
C GLY A 45 -20.00 -5.17 -14.55
N HIS A 46 -19.91 -3.92 -15.02
CA HIS A 46 -20.29 -3.60 -16.41
C HIS A 46 -19.17 -3.98 -17.40
N ARG A 47 -17.91 -3.87 -16.98
CA ARG A 47 -16.75 -4.15 -17.85
C ARG A 47 -16.20 -5.56 -17.69
N GLY A 48 -16.66 -6.31 -16.69
CA GLY A 48 -16.10 -7.63 -16.37
C GLY A 48 -14.62 -7.54 -15.98
N MET A 49 -14.24 -6.47 -15.29
CA MET A 49 -12.85 -6.17 -14.94
C MET A 49 -12.70 -6.06 -13.43
N LEU A 50 -11.67 -6.70 -12.91
CA LEU A 50 -11.11 -6.50 -11.59
C LEU A 50 -9.97 -5.49 -11.70
N ARG A 51 -10.01 -4.46 -10.85
CA ARG A 51 -8.94 -3.48 -10.68
C ARG A 51 -8.35 -3.67 -9.30
N ILE A 52 -7.05 -3.93 -9.22
CA ILE A 52 -6.31 -4.06 -7.97
C ILE A 52 -5.33 -2.89 -7.91
N GLU A 53 -5.39 -2.12 -6.84
CA GLU A 53 -4.49 -1.01 -6.56
C GLU A 53 -3.63 -1.36 -5.36
N GLN A 54 -2.33 -1.13 -5.46
CA GLN A 54 -1.36 -1.38 -4.40
C GLN A 54 -0.49 -0.14 -4.23
N HIS A 55 -0.36 0.32 -2.99
CA HIS A 55 0.50 1.46 -2.68
C HIS A 55 1.02 1.36 -1.26
N CYS A 56 2.08 2.11 -1.00
CA CYS A 56 2.74 2.15 0.30
C CYS A 56 2.76 3.60 0.76
N TYR A 57 2.32 3.85 1.98
CA TYR A 57 2.26 5.20 2.52
C TYR A 57 2.77 5.24 3.96
N LEU A 58 3.13 6.44 4.40
CA LEU A 58 3.42 6.72 5.82
C LEU A 58 2.18 7.25 6.52
N ARG A 59 1.89 6.77 7.71
CA ARG A 59 0.83 7.35 8.54
C ARG A 59 1.47 8.23 9.62
N ARG A 60 1.30 9.55 9.51
CA ARG A 60 1.78 10.54 10.49
C ARG A 60 0.74 11.62 10.71
N GLY A 61 0.23 11.74 11.94
CA GLY A 61 -0.66 12.86 12.31
C GLY A 61 -1.93 13.03 11.45
N GLY A 62 -2.37 11.98 10.74
CA GLY A 62 -3.51 12.04 9.80
C GLY A 62 -3.12 12.24 8.33
N GLU A 63 -1.85 12.53 8.02
CA GLU A 63 -1.33 12.56 6.66
C GLU A 63 -0.91 11.15 6.19
N LEU A 64 -1.13 10.87 4.91
CA LEU A 64 -0.85 9.59 4.25
C LEU A 64 0.02 9.76 2.98
N PRO A 65 1.26 10.30 3.06
CA PRO A 65 2.10 10.47 1.88
C PRO A 65 2.59 9.13 1.32
N ASP A 66 2.41 8.95 0.00
CA ASP A 66 2.97 7.83 -0.76
C ASP A 66 4.50 7.79 -0.67
N GLN A 67 5.06 6.59 -0.66
CA GLN A 67 6.49 6.37 -0.54
C GLN A 67 7.18 6.25 -1.91
N PRO A 68 8.17 7.10 -2.24
CA PRO A 68 8.72 7.19 -3.59
C PRO A 68 9.61 6.00 -4.00
N TRP A 69 10.11 5.23 -3.03
CA TRP A 69 10.98 4.08 -3.28
C TRP A 69 10.23 2.83 -3.72
N ILE A 70 8.91 2.77 -3.50
CA ILE A 70 8.04 1.71 -4.01
C ILE A 70 6.92 2.32 -4.84
N LYS A 71 6.94 2.07 -6.14
CA LYS A 71 5.93 2.67 -7.04
C LYS A 71 4.56 2.06 -6.77
N PRO A 72 3.50 2.89 -6.67
CA PRO A 72 2.14 2.38 -6.72
C PRO A 72 1.90 1.55 -7.98
N GLU A 73 1.17 0.46 -7.83
CA GLU A 73 0.87 -0.47 -8.90
C GLU A 73 -0.65 -0.61 -9.09
N VAL A 74 -1.08 -0.66 -10.34
CA VAL A 74 -2.47 -0.91 -10.70
C VAL A 74 -2.52 -2.08 -11.67
N LEU A 75 -3.16 -3.16 -11.26
CA LEU A 75 -3.40 -4.35 -12.07
C LEU A 75 -4.85 -4.37 -12.55
N LEU A 76 -5.04 -4.76 -13.81
CA LEU A 76 -6.35 -4.87 -14.43
C LEU A 76 -6.50 -6.29 -14.97
N GLU A 77 -7.34 -7.08 -14.31
CA GLU A 77 -7.59 -8.48 -14.66
C GLU A 77 -9.04 -8.66 -15.10
N PRO A 78 -9.34 -9.56 -16.06
CA PRO A 78 -10.71 -9.95 -16.31
C PRO A 78 -11.30 -10.66 -15.08
N THR A 79 -12.59 -10.46 -14.81
CA THR A 79 -13.29 -11.16 -13.73
C THR A 79 -13.58 -12.61 -14.15
N LEU A 80 -12.56 -13.46 -14.03
CA LEU A 80 -12.66 -14.89 -14.28
C LEU A 80 -12.85 -15.62 -12.95
N GLY A 81 -13.92 -16.40 -12.83
CA GLY A 81 -14.21 -17.20 -11.63
C GLY A 81 -15.22 -16.55 -10.68
N SER A 82 -15.35 -17.15 -9.49
CA SER A 82 -16.28 -16.66 -8.47
C SER A 82 -15.70 -15.47 -7.70
N ARG A 83 -16.53 -14.80 -6.92
CA ARG A 83 -16.08 -13.70 -6.06
C ARG A 83 -14.99 -14.15 -5.09
N GLU A 84 -15.12 -15.34 -4.54
CA GLU A 84 -14.17 -15.94 -3.61
C GLU A 84 -12.79 -16.11 -4.27
N THR A 85 -12.75 -16.61 -5.51
CA THR A 85 -11.49 -16.73 -6.28
C THR A 85 -10.81 -15.38 -6.51
N LEU A 86 -11.58 -14.33 -6.79
CA LEU A 86 -11.03 -12.97 -6.98
C LEU A 86 -10.48 -12.39 -5.68
N ILE A 87 -11.12 -12.69 -4.54
CA ILE A 87 -10.64 -12.29 -3.20
C ILE A 87 -9.33 -13.03 -2.87
N GLU A 88 -9.28 -14.35 -3.05
CA GLU A 88 -8.06 -15.15 -2.83
C GLU A 88 -6.89 -14.63 -3.67
N MET A 89 -7.14 -14.25 -4.92
CA MET A 89 -6.13 -13.63 -5.78
C MET A 89 -5.63 -12.29 -5.22
N ALA A 90 -6.54 -11.42 -4.74
CA ALA A 90 -6.18 -10.14 -4.14
C ALA A 90 -5.37 -10.34 -2.83
N GLU A 91 -5.71 -11.32 -2.01
CA GLU A 91 -4.97 -11.70 -0.79
C GLU A 91 -3.55 -12.18 -1.10
N GLN A 92 -3.40 -13.05 -2.11
CA GLN A 92 -2.08 -13.51 -2.57
C GLN A 92 -1.23 -12.35 -3.09
N LEU A 93 -1.83 -11.44 -3.87
CA LEU A 93 -1.16 -10.25 -4.38
C LEU A 93 -0.78 -9.28 -3.25
N HIS A 94 -1.62 -9.10 -2.23
CA HIS A 94 -1.28 -8.31 -1.05
C HIS A 94 -0.09 -8.91 -0.30
N THR A 95 -0.09 -10.23 -0.09
CA THR A 95 1.03 -10.94 0.56
C THR A 95 2.34 -10.76 -0.21
N ARG A 96 2.31 -10.91 -1.55
CA ARG A 96 3.49 -10.68 -2.40
C ARG A 96 3.95 -9.22 -2.37
N PHE A 97 3.01 -8.28 -2.37
CA PHE A 97 3.31 -6.86 -2.29
C PHE A 97 4.00 -6.53 -0.97
N ILE A 98 3.52 -7.05 0.17
CA ILE A 98 4.19 -6.90 1.47
C ILE A 98 5.63 -7.42 1.42
N SER A 99 5.86 -8.61 0.86
CA SER A 99 7.21 -9.16 0.71
C SER A 99 8.11 -8.24 -0.11
N ARG A 100 7.63 -7.77 -1.27
CA ARG A 100 8.37 -6.81 -2.12
C ARG A 100 8.69 -5.51 -1.37
N VAL A 101 7.69 -4.93 -0.70
CA VAL A 101 7.85 -3.69 0.06
C VAL A 101 8.89 -3.87 1.18
N ARG A 102 8.93 -5.03 1.83
CA ARG A 102 9.95 -5.35 2.86
C ARG A 102 11.34 -5.57 2.28
N GLU A 103 11.46 -6.22 1.12
CA GLU A 103 12.74 -6.44 0.44
C GLU A 103 13.34 -5.14 -0.10
N GLU A 104 12.50 -4.26 -0.64
CA GLU A 104 12.90 -2.94 -1.16
C GLU A 104 12.96 -1.88 -0.06
N PHE A 105 12.63 -2.23 1.19
CA PHE A 105 12.59 -1.26 2.28
C PHE A 105 14.01 -0.73 2.54
N PRO A 106 14.27 0.58 2.31
CA PRO A 106 15.63 1.06 2.38
C PRO A 106 16.17 0.96 3.80
N GLU A 107 17.33 0.33 3.97
CA GLU A 107 17.95 0.08 5.29
C GLU A 107 18.15 1.36 6.10
N GLN A 108 18.38 2.49 5.43
CA GLN A 108 18.52 3.82 6.04
C GLN A 108 17.27 4.29 6.80
N TYR A 109 16.11 3.70 6.54
CA TYR A 109 14.86 3.97 7.23
C TYR A 109 14.48 2.89 8.25
N MET A 110 15.22 1.78 8.34
CA MET A 110 14.96 0.74 9.33
C MET A 110 15.40 1.20 10.71
N VAL A 111 14.50 1.07 11.69
CA VAL A 111 14.72 1.35 13.12
C VAL A 111 14.55 0.08 13.92
#